data_AF-A0A7Y4VEH9-F1
#
_entry.id   AF-A0A7Y4VEH9-F1
#
_cell.length_a   1.000
_cell.length_b   1.000
_cell.length_c   1.000
_cell.angle_alpha   90.00
_cell.angle_beta   90.00
_cell.angle_gamma   90.00
#
_symmetry.space_group_name_H-M   'P 1'
#
loop_
_entity.id
_entity.type
_entity.pdbx_description
1 polymer ?
#
loop_
_entity_poly.entity_id
_entity_poly.type
_entity_poly.pdbx_seq_one_letter_code
_entity_poly.pdbx_strand_id
1 'polypeptide(L)'
;RFGYHFRPGKEAEGVMILNQFMCDVRGLTRQWSVKRGHPIQQGARVPTLPDAAKGLGMDGVTWVREGLVDMLVPTPFWATTDFDIPIELWRERIGSAARKVILAPGAEILVRAYPAAKPIETDITSTRGFAAACLQRGADSIYLFNYMDPGPMTGGKDAYRTLLQKGLSLKTAAKNLRRHVVTYRDTVAPGMSSDVMLPVDGFKGGTFRIYSGPKPKKAAAFVVAGLAQSDGMVSSEFEITVNGRKCKPASDLADLSLFSGVARAVQQQCPSDSIRDGYNEIQIKQLPGESQQKVVWVELRMAPE
;
A
#
# COMPACT_ATOMS: atom_id res chain seq x y z
N ARG A 1 -2.76 3.48 20.66
CA ARG A 1 -1.74 3.55 19.57
C ARG A 1 -1.60 2.22 18.82
N PHE A 2 -1.92 1.08 19.43
CA PHE A 2 -1.87 -0.25 18.82
C PHE A 2 -3.31 -0.71 18.60
N GLY A 3 -3.66 -1.19 17.39
CA GLY A 3 -5.05 -1.47 16.96
C GLY A 3 -5.73 -2.66 17.63
N TYR A 4 -5.21 -3.12 18.77
CA TYR A 4 -5.71 -4.24 19.56
C TYR A 4 -6.26 -3.68 20.87
N HIS A 5 -7.59 -3.55 20.96
CA HIS A 5 -8.26 -2.90 22.08
C HIS A 5 -8.99 -3.87 23.02
N PHE A 6 -9.10 -5.14 22.60
CA PHE A 6 -9.90 -6.15 23.27
C PHE A 6 -9.07 -7.39 23.59
N ARG A 7 -9.56 -8.16 24.57
CA ARG A 7 -9.00 -9.48 24.87
C ARG A 7 -9.21 -10.39 23.66
N PRO A 8 -8.27 -11.29 23.34
CA PRO A 8 -8.46 -12.28 22.27
C PRO A 8 -9.78 -13.04 22.42
N GLY A 9 -10.58 -13.08 21.36
CA GLY A 9 -11.90 -13.73 21.33
C GLY A 9 -13.05 -12.88 21.88
N LYS A 10 -12.81 -11.62 22.26
CA LYS A 10 -13.82 -10.66 22.73
C LYS A 10 -14.07 -9.51 21.75
N GLU A 11 -13.56 -9.61 20.54
CA GLU A 11 -13.62 -8.54 19.53
C GLU A 11 -15.05 -8.27 19.06
N ALA A 12 -15.91 -9.28 18.99
CA ALA A 12 -17.33 -9.12 18.63
C ALA A 12 -18.11 -8.30 19.67
N GLU A 13 -17.89 -8.55 20.96
CA GLU A 13 -18.40 -7.70 22.05
C GLU A 13 -17.79 -6.30 21.96
N GLY A 14 -16.49 -6.25 21.65
CA GLY A 14 -15.75 -5.02 21.44
C GLY A 14 -16.29 -4.12 20.33
N VAL A 15 -16.83 -4.68 19.25
CA VAL A 15 -17.53 -3.91 18.20
C VAL A 15 -18.66 -3.09 18.81
N MET A 16 -19.50 -3.71 19.65
CA MET A 16 -20.63 -3.01 20.26
C MET A 16 -20.16 -1.90 21.20
N ILE A 17 -19.11 -2.17 21.99
CA ILE A 17 -18.52 -1.19 22.90
C ILE A 17 -17.95 0.01 22.14
N LEU A 18 -17.17 -0.22 21.06
CA LEU A 18 -16.60 0.87 20.28
C LEU A 18 -17.66 1.61 19.45
N ASN A 19 -18.71 0.95 18.98
CA ASN A 19 -19.82 1.64 18.33
C ASN A 19 -20.49 2.62 19.29
N GLN A 20 -20.80 2.18 20.52
CA GLN A 20 -21.39 3.07 21.53
C GLN A 20 -20.44 4.22 21.88
N PHE A 21 -19.15 3.93 22.07
CA PHE A 21 -18.14 4.97 22.31
C PHE A 21 -18.12 6.01 21.19
N MET A 22 -18.19 5.58 19.93
CA MET A 22 -18.21 6.48 18.76
C MET A 22 -19.49 7.32 18.71
N CYS A 23 -20.64 6.77 19.09
CA CYS A 23 -21.89 7.51 19.28
C CYS A 23 -21.75 8.60 20.34
N ASP A 24 -21.18 8.28 21.50
CA ASP A 24 -21.03 9.23 22.61
C ASP A 24 -20.08 10.38 22.24
N VAL A 25 -18.95 10.08 21.60
CA VAL A 25 -18.02 11.08 21.07
C VAL A 25 -18.69 11.95 20.02
N ARG A 26 -19.53 11.38 19.14
CA ARG A 26 -20.27 12.17 18.14
C ARG A 26 -21.30 13.10 18.81
N GLY A 27 -21.95 12.66 19.88
CA GLY A 27 -22.81 13.51 20.70
C GLY A 27 -22.04 14.71 21.26
N LEU A 28 -20.85 14.45 21.82
CA LEU A 28 -19.97 15.49 22.38
C LEU A 28 -19.50 16.48 21.31
N THR A 29 -19.04 16.01 20.14
CA THR A 29 -18.58 16.91 19.06
C THR A 29 -19.71 17.80 18.54
N ARG A 30 -20.94 17.28 18.43
CA ARG A 30 -22.12 18.08 18.07
C ARG A 30 -22.44 19.14 19.13
N GLN A 31 -22.43 18.77 20.41
CA GLN A 31 -22.66 19.73 21.50
C GLN A 31 -21.63 20.88 21.47
N TRP A 32 -20.36 20.55 21.27
CA TRP A 32 -19.29 21.56 21.21
C TRP A 32 -19.32 22.37 19.91
N SER A 33 -19.78 21.80 18.80
CA SER A 33 -19.97 22.54 17.55
C SER A 33 -20.94 23.72 17.73
N VAL A 34 -22.05 23.50 18.43
CA VAL A 34 -23.02 24.57 18.76
C VAL A 34 -22.35 25.65 19.62
N LYS A 35 -21.63 25.26 20.67
CA LYS A 35 -20.96 26.19 21.59
C LYS A 35 -19.86 27.02 20.89
N ARG A 36 -19.18 26.45 19.90
CA ARG A 36 -18.09 27.11 19.16
C ARG A 36 -18.56 27.87 17.93
N GLY A 37 -19.82 27.70 17.52
CA GLY A 37 -20.38 28.36 16.33
C GLY A 37 -19.84 27.84 15.01
N HIS A 38 -19.18 26.68 14.99
CA HIS A 38 -18.69 26.03 13.76
C HIS A 38 -18.65 24.49 13.91
N PRO A 39 -18.68 23.72 12.81
CA PRO A 39 -18.60 22.26 12.87
C PRO A 39 -17.28 21.76 13.48
N ILE A 40 -17.38 20.72 14.31
CA ILE A 40 -16.25 19.91 14.80
C ILE A 40 -16.38 18.53 14.18
N GLN A 41 -15.45 18.19 13.28
CA GLN A 41 -15.43 16.90 12.59
C GLN A 41 -14.79 15.81 13.47
N GLN A 42 -15.19 14.56 13.23
CA GLN A 42 -14.65 13.38 13.90
C GLN A 42 -14.13 12.41 12.85
N GLY A 43 -12.85 12.03 12.98
CA GLY A 43 -12.21 11.03 12.14
C GLY A 43 -11.79 9.80 12.92
N ALA A 44 -11.62 8.68 12.23
CA ALA A 44 -11.07 7.44 12.80
C ALA A 44 -10.04 6.79 11.86
N ARG A 45 -8.97 6.23 12.44
CA ARG A 45 -8.05 5.34 11.73
C ARG A 45 -8.42 3.90 12.04
N VAL A 46 -8.44 3.05 11.02
CA VAL A 46 -8.81 1.64 11.11
C VAL A 46 -7.85 0.78 10.27
N PRO A 47 -7.72 -0.54 10.52
CA PRO A 47 -6.97 -1.46 9.67
C PRO A 47 -7.38 -1.39 8.19
N THR A 48 -6.48 -1.80 7.30
CA THR A 48 -6.63 -1.57 5.85
C THR A 48 -7.82 -2.32 5.22
N LEU A 49 -8.19 -3.49 5.75
CA LEU A 49 -9.35 -4.26 5.29
C LEU A 49 -10.59 -3.98 6.16
N PRO A 50 -11.79 -3.79 5.56
CA PRO A 50 -13.02 -3.59 6.33
C PRO A 50 -13.30 -4.73 7.31
N ASP A 51 -13.17 -5.98 6.85
CA ASP A 51 -13.49 -7.15 7.65
C ASP A 51 -12.43 -7.38 8.75
N ALA A 52 -11.16 -7.05 8.50
CA ALA A 52 -10.12 -7.09 9.54
C ALA A 52 -10.28 -5.98 10.57
N ALA A 53 -10.69 -4.77 10.14
CA ALA A 53 -11.01 -3.68 11.04
C ALA A 53 -12.15 -4.07 11.99
N LYS A 54 -13.25 -4.60 11.44
CA LYS A 54 -14.36 -5.12 12.24
C LYS A 54 -13.95 -6.29 13.14
N GLY A 55 -13.13 -7.21 12.63
CA GLY A 55 -12.58 -8.33 13.40
C GLY A 55 -11.67 -7.91 14.56
N LEU A 56 -11.21 -6.65 14.60
CA LEU A 56 -10.48 -6.04 15.72
C LEU A 56 -11.37 -5.10 16.57
N GLY A 57 -12.69 -5.16 16.38
CA GLY A 57 -13.66 -4.34 17.11
C GLY A 57 -13.99 -2.99 16.47
N MET A 58 -13.35 -2.63 15.35
CA MET A 58 -13.49 -1.32 14.71
C MET A 58 -14.41 -1.40 13.48
N ASP A 59 -15.72 -1.33 13.68
CA ASP A 59 -16.70 -1.35 12.59
C ASP A 59 -16.85 0.02 11.90
N GLY A 60 -15.79 0.42 11.18
CA GLY A 60 -15.76 1.68 10.43
C GLY A 60 -16.86 1.81 9.38
N VAL A 61 -17.37 0.69 8.86
CA VAL A 61 -18.50 0.68 7.92
C VAL A 61 -19.77 1.18 8.62
N THR A 62 -20.07 0.64 9.80
CA THR A 62 -21.20 1.08 10.62
C THR A 62 -21.05 2.55 11.03
N TRP A 63 -19.86 2.97 11.46
CA TRP A 63 -19.61 4.37 11.86
C TRP A 63 -19.89 5.36 10.73
N VAL A 64 -19.56 5.03 9.49
CA VAL A 64 -19.86 5.90 8.34
C VAL A 64 -21.36 5.89 8.03
N ARG A 65 -22.00 4.72 8.01
CA ARG A 65 -23.43 4.59 7.69
C ARG A 65 -24.31 5.36 8.66
N GLU A 66 -23.95 5.36 9.93
CA GLU A 66 -24.66 6.07 11.01
C GLU A 66 -24.25 7.55 11.15
N GLY A 67 -23.31 8.04 10.33
CA GLY A 67 -22.85 9.42 10.38
C GLY A 67 -22.08 9.77 11.66
N LEU A 68 -21.35 8.79 12.21
CA LEU A 68 -20.51 8.92 13.40
C LEU A 68 -19.11 9.46 13.07
N VAL A 69 -18.65 9.34 11.82
CA VAL A 69 -17.35 9.88 11.35
C VAL A 69 -17.53 10.69 10.06
N ASP A 70 -16.75 11.76 9.93
CA ASP A 70 -16.64 12.60 8.72
C ASP A 70 -15.42 12.19 7.87
N MET A 71 -14.46 11.48 8.46
CA MET A 71 -13.27 10.96 7.79
C MET A 71 -12.95 9.56 8.31
N LEU A 72 -12.69 8.63 7.40
CA LEU A 72 -12.20 7.29 7.72
C LEU A 72 -10.86 7.05 7.03
N VAL A 73 -9.88 6.57 7.80
CA VAL A 73 -8.51 6.35 7.34
C VAL A 73 -8.17 4.86 7.48
N PRO A 74 -8.40 4.04 6.44
CA PRO A 74 -7.85 2.69 6.38
C PRO A 74 -6.32 2.78 6.26
N THR A 75 -5.58 2.21 7.21
CA THR A 75 -4.12 2.41 7.31
C THR A 75 -3.46 1.17 7.91
N PRO A 76 -2.22 0.85 7.51
CA PRO A 76 -1.38 -0.06 8.26
C PRO A 76 -1.04 0.53 9.63
N PHE A 77 -0.49 -0.31 10.52
CA PHE A 77 -0.07 0.11 11.85
C PHE A 77 1.26 0.87 11.85
N TRP A 78 2.33 0.26 11.33
CA TRP A 78 3.67 0.85 11.33
C TRP A 78 4.69 0.14 10.43
N ALA A 79 4.63 -1.20 10.32
CA ALA A 79 5.76 -1.99 9.82
C ALA A 79 6.06 -1.79 8.33
N THR A 80 5.04 -1.41 7.55
CA THR A 80 5.13 -1.06 6.13
C THR A 80 3.88 -0.31 5.67
N THR A 81 4.00 0.53 4.64
CA THR A 81 2.87 0.90 3.79
C THR A 81 2.31 -0.36 3.12
N ASP A 82 0.99 -0.50 3.20
CA ASP A 82 0.21 -1.46 2.40
C ASP A 82 -0.10 -0.80 1.06
N PHE A 83 0.50 -1.29 -0.03
CA PHE A 83 0.26 -0.75 -1.37
C PHE A 83 -1.06 -1.21 -2.00
N ASP A 84 -1.79 -2.12 -1.34
CA ASP A 84 -3.02 -2.74 -1.84
C ASP A 84 -4.20 -2.61 -0.87
N ILE A 85 -4.41 -1.40 -0.34
CA ILE A 85 -5.60 -1.05 0.45
C ILE A 85 -6.85 -1.05 -0.46
N PRO A 86 -7.86 -1.90 -0.21
CA PRO A 86 -9.02 -2.06 -1.09
C PRO A 86 -10.09 -0.99 -0.87
N ILE A 87 -9.86 0.19 -1.44
CA ILE A 87 -10.75 1.34 -1.28
C ILE A 87 -12.12 1.13 -1.92
N GLU A 88 -12.18 0.48 -3.07
CA GLU A 88 -13.44 0.07 -3.72
C GLU A 88 -14.24 -0.88 -2.84
N LEU A 89 -13.59 -1.77 -2.07
CA LEU A 89 -14.28 -2.65 -1.12
C LEU A 89 -14.83 -1.85 0.06
N TRP A 90 -14.08 -0.88 0.58
CA TRP A 90 -14.61 0.07 1.57
C TRP A 90 -15.82 0.83 1.05
N ARG A 91 -15.76 1.37 -0.18
CA ARG A 91 -16.88 2.06 -0.83
C ARG A 91 -18.10 1.16 -0.98
N GLU A 92 -17.89 -0.07 -1.47
CA GLU A 92 -18.94 -1.08 -1.61
C GLU A 92 -19.60 -1.39 -0.26
N ARG A 93 -18.79 -1.71 0.76
CA ARG A 93 -19.28 -2.05 2.10
C ARG A 93 -20.00 -0.88 2.76
N ILE A 94 -19.52 0.35 2.60
CA ILE A 94 -20.20 1.54 3.13
C ILE A 94 -21.53 1.80 2.38
N GLY A 95 -21.54 1.61 1.06
CA GLY A 95 -22.70 1.86 0.21
C GLY A 95 -22.96 3.36 -0.01
N SER A 96 -24.23 3.76 -0.10
CA SER A 96 -24.62 5.13 -0.45
C SER A 96 -24.18 6.20 0.56
N ALA A 97 -23.81 5.81 1.79
CA ALA A 97 -23.25 6.70 2.80
C ALA A 97 -21.82 7.17 2.46
N ALA A 98 -21.12 6.50 1.54
CA ALA A 98 -19.73 6.79 1.21
C ALA A 98 -19.53 8.22 0.69
N ARG A 99 -20.55 8.83 0.08
CA ARG A 99 -20.52 10.24 -0.38
C ARG A 99 -20.49 11.28 0.75
N LYS A 100 -20.70 10.85 2.00
CA LYS A 100 -20.78 11.72 3.18
C LYS A 100 -19.50 11.68 4.03
N VAL A 101 -18.51 10.86 3.65
CA VAL A 101 -17.26 10.69 4.39
C VAL A 101 -16.08 10.93 3.45
N ILE A 102 -15.00 11.49 3.98
CA ILE A 102 -13.69 11.47 3.33
C ILE A 102 -13.05 10.11 3.61
N LEU A 103 -12.87 9.30 2.57
CA LEU A 103 -12.11 8.05 2.64
C LEU A 103 -10.66 8.31 2.22
N ALA A 104 -9.76 8.30 3.21
CA ALA A 104 -8.36 8.72 3.03
C ALA A 104 -7.40 7.60 3.46
N PRO A 105 -7.02 6.67 2.58
CA PRO A 105 -6.02 5.66 2.90
C PRO A 105 -4.72 6.25 3.45
N GLY A 106 -4.21 5.62 4.50
CA GLY A 106 -2.98 5.99 5.18
C GLY A 106 -1.77 5.31 4.56
N ALA A 107 -0.78 6.09 4.15
CA ALA A 107 0.58 5.62 3.95
C ALA A 107 1.36 5.74 5.28
N GLU A 108 2.14 4.70 5.58
CA GLU A 108 3.18 4.73 6.60
C GLU A 108 4.53 5.07 5.97
N ILE A 109 5.44 5.68 6.74
CA ILE A 109 6.72 6.12 6.17
C ILE A 109 7.59 4.96 5.69
N LEU A 110 7.42 3.77 6.27
CA LEU A 110 8.24 2.60 5.99
C LEU A 110 7.73 1.77 4.80
N VAL A 111 8.65 1.11 4.11
CA VAL A 111 8.39 0.05 3.13
C VAL A 111 9.16 -1.19 3.56
N ARG A 112 8.45 -2.30 3.65
CA ARG A 112 9.01 -3.60 3.99
C ARG A 112 8.29 -4.69 3.20
N ALA A 113 9.04 -5.45 2.40
CA ALA A 113 8.48 -6.47 1.52
C ALA A 113 7.86 -7.66 2.29
N TYR A 114 8.40 -8.00 3.47
CA TYR A 114 7.91 -9.07 4.34
C TYR A 114 8.32 -8.83 5.80
N PRO A 115 7.66 -9.44 6.81
CA PRO A 115 7.87 -9.11 8.23
C PRO A 115 9.33 -9.11 8.70
N ALA A 116 10.10 -10.13 8.29
CA ALA A 116 11.50 -10.28 8.67
C ALA A 116 12.49 -9.39 7.88
N ALA A 117 12.06 -8.72 6.81
CA ALA A 117 12.93 -7.83 6.05
C ALA A 117 13.28 -6.58 6.88
N LYS A 118 14.46 -6.01 6.65
CA LYS A 118 14.80 -4.69 7.19
C LYS A 118 13.85 -3.64 6.56
N PRO A 119 13.28 -2.69 7.32
CA PRO A 119 12.50 -1.62 6.71
C PRO A 119 13.43 -0.60 6.04
N ILE A 120 12.93 0.04 4.99
CA ILE A 120 13.48 1.29 4.44
C ILE A 120 12.38 2.36 4.45
N GLU A 121 12.73 3.62 4.33
CA GLU A 121 11.74 4.68 4.13
C GLU A 121 11.19 4.65 2.69
N THR A 122 9.98 5.18 2.53
CA THR A 122 9.42 5.50 1.21
C THR A 122 10.26 6.56 0.52
N ASP A 123 10.23 6.55 -0.81
CA ASP A 123 10.72 7.63 -1.64
C ASP A 123 9.55 8.33 -2.35
N ILE A 124 9.81 9.38 -3.12
CA ILE A 124 8.74 10.13 -3.81
C ILE A 124 8.03 9.25 -4.84
N THR A 125 8.74 8.31 -5.47
CA THR A 125 8.18 7.45 -6.51
C THR A 125 7.33 6.33 -5.93
N SER A 126 7.69 5.73 -4.79
CA SER A 126 6.82 4.79 -4.08
C SER A 126 5.59 5.50 -3.51
N THR A 127 5.74 6.70 -2.96
CA THR A 127 4.60 7.50 -2.45
C THR A 127 3.61 7.85 -3.57
N ARG A 128 4.10 8.19 -4.77
CA ARG A 128 3.26 8.37 -5.97
C ARG A 128 2.57 7.07 -6.39
N GLY A 129 3.24 5.93 -6.28
CA GLY A 129 2.66 4.62 -6.60
C GLY A 129 1.46 4.30 -5.70
N PHE A 130 1.63 4.47 -4.39
CA PHE A 130 0.55 4.34 -3.40
C PHE A 130 -0.62 5.27 -3.72
N ALA A 131 -0.34 6.57 -3.96
CA ALA A 131 -1.37 7.55 -4.26
C ALA A 131 -2.13 7.23 -5.56
N ALA A 132 -1.43 6.87 -6.64
CA ALA A 132 -2.05 6.53 -7.91
C ALA A 132 -2.98 5.30 -7.78
N ALA A 133 -2.56 4.29 -7.00
CA ALA A 133 -3.38 3.12 -6.73
C ALA A 133 -4.64 3.49 -5.94
N CYS A 134 -4.48 4.14 -4.78
CA CYS A 134 -5.59 4.49 -3.90
C CYS A 134 -6.60 5.46 -4.54
N LEU A 135 -6.12 6.52 -5.20
CA LEU A 135 -7.01 7.52 -5.82
C LEU A 135 -7.79 6.96 -6.99
N GLN A 136 -7.21 6.06 -7.79
CA GLN A 136 -7.96 5.41 -8.86
C GLN A 136 -9.06 4.48 -8.31
N ARG A 137 -8.81 3.83 -7.16
CA ARG A 137 -9.79 2.98 -6.45
C ARG A 137 -10.90 3.78 -5.76
N GLY A 138 -10.88 5.12 -5.87
CA GLY A 138 -11.93 6.00 -5.39
C GLY A 138 -11.67 6.60 -4.00
N ALA A 139 -10.40 6.72 -3.58
CA ALA A 139 -10.05 7.51 -2.40
C ALA A 139 -10.29 9.01 -2.63
N ASP A 140 -10.73 9.73 -1.60
CA ASP A 140 -10.94 11.18 -1.65
C ASP A 140 -9.65 11.95 -1.37
N SER A 141 -8.72 11.33 -0.65
CA SER A 141 -7.48 11.96 -0.19
C SER A 141 -6.43 10.91 0.14
N ILE A 142 -5.20 11.34 0.34
CA ILE A 142 -4.10 10.50 0.82
C ILE A 142 -3.69 11.01 2.19
N TYR A 143 -3.70 10.13 3.18
CA TYR A 143 -3.26 10.43 4.54
C TYR A 143 -1.80 9.96 4.71
N LEU A 144 -0.92 10.81 5.23
CA LEU A 144 0.50 10.49 5.41
C LEU A 144 0.82 10.43 6.91
N PHE A 145 1.17 9.25 7.43
CA PHE A 145 1.56 9.06 8.83
C PHE A 145 3.07 8.79 8.95
N ASN A 146 3.71 9.38 9.97
CA ASN A 146 5.18 9.43 10.15
C ASN A 146 5.96 10.19 9.06
N TYR A 147 5.28 10.95 8.20
CA TYR A 147 5.90 11.91 7.29
C TYR A 147 6.05 13.26 8.02
N MET A 148 6.96 13.36 8.98
CA MET A 148 7.23 14.58 9.77
C MET A 148 8.53 15.27 9.36
N ASP A 149 8.68 16.55 9.68
CA ASP A 149 9.92 17.29 9.40
C ASP A 149 11.14 16.70 10.15
N PRO A 150 12.37 16.95 9.66
CA PRO A 150 12.70 17.74 8.48
C PRO A 150 12.78 16.97 7.16
N GLY A 151 12.78 15.65 7.15
CA GLY A 151 13.00 14.87 5.92
C GLY A 151 12.80 13.39 6.19
N PRO A 152 11.54 12.94 6.36
CA PRO A 152 11.22 11.62 6.89
C PRO A 152 11.39 10.51 5.84
N MET A 153 11.57 10.90 4.58
CA MET A 153 11.55 10.01 3.42
C MET A 153 12.93 9.94 2.75
N THR A 154 13.19 8.89 1.99
CA THR A 154 14.40 8.77 1.17
C THR A 154 14.49 9.95 0.19
N GLY A 155 15.70 10.53 0.06
CA GLY A 155 15.93 11.81 -0.62
C GLY A 155 15.81 13.05 0.28
N GLY A 156 15.49 12.85 1.57
CA GLY A 156 15.61 13.87 2.62
C GLY A 156 14.71 15.09 2.44
N LYS A 157 15.20 16.25 2.86
CA LYS A 157 14.47 17.54 2.88
C LYS A 157 13.91 17.92 1.51
N ASP A 158 14.63 17.66 0.43
CA ASP A 158 14.23 18.09 -0.91
C ASP A 158 13.14 17.20 -1.52
N ALA A 159 13.23 15.88 -1.29
CA ALA A 159 12.14 14.96 -1.62
C ALA A 159 10.86 15.32 -0.84
N TYR A 160 10.99 15.60 0.46
CA TYR A 160 9.86 15.97 1.30
C TYR A 160 9.25 17.33 0.90
N ARG A 161 10.07 18.33 0.60
CA ARG A 161 9.59 19.62 0.05
C ARG A 161 8.86 19.42 -1.27
N THR A 162 9.40 18.58 -2.15
CA THR A 162 8.75 18.25 -3.43
C THR A 162 7.39 17.61 -3.21
N LEU A 163 7.28 16.68 -2.26
CA LEU A 163 6.01 16.05 -1.88
C LEU A 163 4.97 17.09 -1.45
N LEU A 164 5.33 17.96 -0.52
CA LEU A 164 4.42 18.98 0.02
C LEU A 164 4.01 20.02 -1.02
N GLN A 165 4.93 20.44 -1.89
CA GLN A 165 4.66 21.49 -2.89
C GLN A 165 3.92 20.99 -4.14
N LYS A 166 4.21 19.76 -4.58
CA LYS A 166 3.61 19.20 -5.80
C LYS A 166 2.37 18.34 -5.52
N GLY A 167 2.24 17.87 -4.28
CA GLY A 167 1.14 17.02 -3.83
C GLY A 167 1.10 15.64 -4.49
N LEU A 168 0.05 14.90 -4.17
CA LEU A 168 -0.17 13.52 -4.60
C LEU A 168 -1.44 13.33 -5.42
N SER A 169 -1.96 14.39 -6.07
CA SER A 169 -3.14 14.26 -6.93
C SER A 169 -2.95 13.14 -7.96
N LEU A 170 -4.03 12.47 -8.37
CA LEU A 170 -3.95 11.38 -9.35
C LEU A 170 -3.25 11.84 -10.64
N LYS A 171 -3.51 13.07 -11.07
CA LYS A 171 -2.84 13.71 -12.21
C LYS A 171 -1.34 13.87 -11.97
N THR A 172 -0.92 14.30 -10.78
CA THR A 172 0.51 14.43 -10.43
C THR A 172 1.16 13.05 -10.41
N ALA A 173 0.58 12.09 -9.70
CA ALA A 173 1.14 10.76 -9.55
C ALA A 173 1.24 10.02 -10.90
N ALA A 174 0.19 10.05 -11.73
CA ALA A 174 0.15 9.34 -13.01
C ALA A 174 1.09 9.90 -14.08
N LYS A 175 1.52 11.17 -13.97
CA LYS A 175 2.45 11.83 -14.91
C LYS A 175 3.93 11.66 -14.55
N ASN A 176 4.24 11.06 -13.42
CA ASN A 176 5.60 10.94 -12.93
C ASN A 176 5.99 9.47 -12.75
N LEU A 177 7.30 9.21 -12.65
CA LEU A 177 7.81 7.91 -12.24
C LEU A 177 7.17 7.50 -10.90
N ARG A 178 6.67 6.26 -10.88
CA ARG A 178 6.03 5.67 -9.71
C ARG A 178 6.35 4.19 -9.57
N ARG A 179 6.54 3.76 -8.34
CA ARG A 179 6.88 2.39 -7.95
C ARG A 179 5.73 1.78 -7.16
N HIS A 180 5.30 0.59 -7.57
CA HIS A 180 4.25 -0.18 -6.91
C HIS A 180 4.90 -1.42 -6.31
N VAL A 181 5.12 -1.39 -5.00
CA VAL A 181 5.93 -2.38 -4.28
C VAL A 181 5.01 -3.46 -3.70
N VAL A 182 5.41 -4.72 -3.80
CA VAL A 182 4.76 -5.81 -3.06
C VAL A 182 5.16 -5.72 -1.59
N THR A 183 4.17 -5.49 -0.74
CA THR A 183 4.31 -5.49 0.72
C THR A 183 3.28 -6.45 1.32
N TYR A 184 2.79 -6.18 2.53
CA TYR A 184 1.85 -7.03 3.25
C TYR A 184 1.02 -6.18 4.23
N ARG A 185 -0.01 -6.80 4.81
CA ARG A 185 -0.87 -6.20 5.83
C ARG A 185 -0.28 -6.49 7.20
N ASP A 186 0.28 -5.49 7.84
CA ASP A 186 0.93 -5.65 9.15
C ASP A 186 -0.06 -5.80 10.31
N THR A 187 -1.35 -5.55 10.08
CA THR A 187 -2.42 -5.63 11.07
C THR A 187 -3.64 -6.28 10.45
N VAL A 188 -3.99 -7.46 10.97
CA VAL A 188 -5.18 -8.22 10.60
C VAL A 188 -5.81 -8.83 11.84
N ALA A 189 -7.10 -9.17 11.78
CA ALA A 189 -7.76 -9.87 12.86
C ALA A 189 -7.20 -11.30 13.03
N PRO A 190 -7.30 -11.91 14.22
CA PRO A 190 -6.93 -13.31 14.42
C PRO A 190 -7.54 -14.24 13.36
N GLY A 191 -6.72 -15.11 12.77
CA GLY A 191 -7.15 -16.07 11.74
C GLY A 191 -7.26 -15.51 10.32
N MET A 192 -7.08 -14.20 10.10
CA MET A 192 -7.02 -13.61 8.76
C MET A 192 -5.59 -13.62 8.20
N SER A 193 -5.47 -13.75 6.89
CA SER A 193 -4.17 -13.66 6.20
C SER A 193 -3.65 -12.22 6.21
N SER A 194 -2.37 -12.05 6.54
CA SER A 194 -1.62 -10.80 6.35
C SER A 194 -1.13 -10.60 4.91
N ASP A 195 -1.39 -11.56 4.02
CA ASP A 195 -1.03 -11.50 2.60
C ASP A 195 0.48 -11.34 2.36
N VAL A 196 1.29 -11.97 3.22
CA VAL A 196 2.75 -11.99 3.07
C VAL A 196 3.11 -12.93 1.91
N MET A 197 3.57 -12.34 0.80
CA MET A 197 3.92 -13.06 -0.44
C MET A 197 5.42 -13.27 -0.65
N LEU A 198 6.25 -12.58 0.13
CA LEU A 198 7.71 -12.65 0.05
C LEU A 198 8.30 -13.16 1.37
N PRO A 199 9.49 -13.74 1.36
CA PRO A 199 10.30 -14.09 0.18
C PRO A 199 9.78 -15.34 -0.55
N VAL A 200 10.13 -15.52 -1.82
CA VAL A 200 9.84 -16.75 -2.59
C VAL A 200 11.10 -17.46 -3.06
N ASP A 201 11.00 -18.78 -3.17
CA ASP A 201 11.99 -19.63 -3.84
C ASP A 201 11.94 -19.37 -5.35
N GLY A 202 13.08 -19.00 -5.95
CA GLY A 202 13.19 -18.65 -7.36
C GLY A 202 12.76 -19.76 -8.30
N PHE A 203 13.06 -21.04 -8.01
CA PHE A 203 12.66 -22.15 -8.87
C PHE A 203 11.17 -22.45 -8.79
N LYS A 204 10.59 -22.35 -7.59
CA LYS A 204 9.12 -22.44 -7.43
C LYS A 204 8.42 -21.27 -8.11
N GLY A 205 9.07 -20.10 -8.09
CA GLY A 205 8.52 -18.86 -8.58
C GLY A 205 7.42 -18.30 -7.67
N GLY A 206 6.84 -17.19 -8.10
CA GLY A 206 5.73 -16.53 -7.41
C GLY A 206 4.80 -15.81 -8.37
N THR A 207 3.52 -15.70 -7.98
CA THR A 207 2.53 -14.88 -8.66
C THR A 207 2.13 -13.73 -7.75
N PHE A 208 2.28 -12.50 -8.23
CA PHE A 208 2.07 -11.28 -7.47
C PHE A 208 1.02 -10.42 -8.17
N ARG A 209 -0.01 -9.99 -7.44
CA ARG A 209 -1.01 -9.06 -7.95
C ARG A 209 -0.68 -7.66 -7.46
N ILE A 210 -0.34 -6.77 -8.38
CA ILE A 210 0.02 -5.38 -8.05
C ILE A 210 -1.05 -4.46 -8.60
N TYR A 211 -1.76 -3.74 -7.72
CA TYR A 211 -2.64 -2.66 -8.13
C TYR A 211 -1.81 -1.42 -8.49
N SER A 212 -1.71 -1.11 -9.77
CA SER A 212 -0.81 -0.08 -10.26
C SER A 212 -1.51 1.16 -10.78
N GLY A 213 -2.72 1.47 -10.30
CA GLY A 213 -3.42 2.69 -10.69
C GLY A 213 -3.74 2.75 -12.20
N PRO A 214 -3.87 3.96 -12.78
CA PRO A 214 -4.26 4.11 -14.19
C PRO A 214 -3.18 3.58 -15.13
N LYS A 215 -3.57 2.95 -16.22
CA LYS A 215 -2.67 2.59 -17.31
C LYS A 215 -2.09 3.88 -17.93
N PRO A 216 -0.76 4.01 -18.02
CA PRO A 216 -0.17 5.16 -18.69
C PRO A 216 -0.48 5.12 -20.20
N LYS A 217 -0.76 6.29 -20.80
CA LYS A 217 -0.99 6.42 -22.25
C LYS A 217 0.26 6.09 -23.07
N LYS A 218 1.42 6.56 -22.60
CA LYS A 218 2.76 6.25 -23.08
C LYS A 218 3.67 6.15 -21.87
N ALA A 219 4.25 4.98 -21.64
CA ALA A 219 5.23 4.78 -20.59
C ALA A 219 6.04 3.53 -20.88
N ALA A 220 7.29 3.55 -20.43
CA ALA A 220 8.00 2.32 -20.16
C ALA A 220 7.52 1.77 -18.81
N ALA A 221 7.28 0.45 -18.75
CA ALA A 221 6.98 -0.26 -17.52
C ALA A 221 8.01 -1.37 -17.32
N PHE A 222 8.43 -1.57 -16.07
CA PHE A 222 9.44 -2.56 -15.73
C PHE A 222 9.00 -3.33 -14.50
N VAL A 223 9.18 -4.64 -14.51
CA VAL A 223 9.15 -5.45 -13.29
C VAL A 223 10.57 -5.54 -12.76
N VAL A 224 10.71 -5.38 -11.45
CA VAL A 224 11.97 -5.60 -10.74
C VAL A 224 11.79 -6.76 -9.77
N ALA A 225 12.66 -7.77 -9.88
CA ALA A 225 12.80 -8.86 -8.93
C ALA A 225 14.14 -8.70 -8.18
N GLY A 226 14.08 -8.42 -6.88
CA GLY A 226 15.26 -8.30 -6.04
C GLY A 226 15.67 -9.64 -5.44
N LEU A 227 16.91 -10.02 -5.64
CA LEU A 227 17.50 -11.26 -5.16
C LEU A 227 18.28 -11.04 -3.87
N ALA A 228 18.18 -11.97 -2.93
CA ALA A 228 19.05 -12.01 -1.76
C ALA A 228 20.48 -12.39 -2.18
N GLN A 229 21.46 -12.02 -1.36
CA GLN A 229 22.84 -12.46 -1.53
C GLN A 229 22.90 -13.99 -1.51
N SER A 230 23.47 -14.58 -2.57
CA SER A 230 23.83 -16.00 -2.63
C SER A 230 24.84 -16.27 -3.75
N ASP A 231 25.42 -17.47 -3.78
CA ASP A 231 26.28 -17.92 -4.88
C ASP A 231 25.47 -18.03 -6.17
N GLY A 232 26.09 -17.80 -7.33
CA GLY A 232 25.41 -17.85 -8.64
C GLY A 232 24.39 -16.73 -8.89
N MET A 233 24.19 -15.81 -7.93
CA MET A 233 23.25 -14.69 -8.05
C MET A 233 23.53 -13.83 -9.29
N VAL A 234 24.80 -13.59 -9.62
CA VAL A 234 25.21 -12.72 -10.74
C VAL A 234 24.80 -13.30 -12.10
N SER A 235 24.91 -14.62 -12.27
CA SER A 235 24.61 -15.33 -13.51
C SER A 235 23.18 -15.88 -13.58
N SER A 236 22.44 -15.88 -12.47
CA SER A 236 21.06 -16.40 -12.44
C SER A 236 20.14 -15.63 -13.37
N GLU A 237 19.38 -16.36 -14.20
CA GLU A 237 18.40 -15.77 -15.11
C GLU A 237 16.97 -16.00 -14.63
N PHE A 238 16.08 -15.10 -15.03
CA PHE A 238 14.67 -15.14 -14.65
C PHE A 238 13.78 -14.98 -15.88
N GLU A 239 12.65 -15.66 -15.87
CA GLU A 239 11.52 -15.35 -16.72
C GLU A 239 10.51 -14.56 -15.90
N ILE A 240 10.13 -13.38 -16.42
CA ILE A 240 9.07 -12.56 -15.83
C ILE A 240 7.96 -12.39 -16.87
N THR A 241 6.71 -12.62 -16.46
CA THR A 241 5.54 -12.28 -17.27
C THR A 241 4.67 -11.27 -16.55
N VAL A 242 4.01 -10.40 -17.32
CA VAL A 242 2.95 -9.52 -16.83
C VAL A 242 1.68 -9.77 -17.62
N ASN A 243 0.59 -10.10 -16.93
CA ASN A 243 -0.70 -10.46 -17.52
C ASN A 243 -0.57 -11.52 -18.63
N GLY A 244 0.28 -12.52 -18.40
CA GLY A 244 0.57 -13.61 -19.35
C GLY A 244 1.49 -13.24 -20.52
N ARG A 245 2.05 -12.02 -20.57
CA ARG A 245 2.96 -11.57 -21.62
C ARG A 245 4.40 -11.55 -21.10
N LYS A 246 5.31 -12.21 -21.80
CA LYS A 246 6.73 -12.27 -21.42
C LYS A 246 7.39 -10.90 -21.49
N CYS A 247 8.10 -10.54 -20.42
CA CYS A 247 8.92 -9.34 -20.35
C CYS A 247 10.27 -9.58 -21.05
N LYS A 248 10.89 -8.50 -21.50
CA LYS A 248 12.23 -8.54 -22.11
C LYS A 248 13.29 -8.18 -21.08
N PRO A 249 14.42 -8.91 -20.99
CA PRO A 249 15.53 -8.49 -20.15
C PRO A 249 15.94 -7.04 -20.41
N ALA A 250 16.19 -6.30 -19.33
CA ALA A 250 16.76 -4.97 -19.34
C ALA A 250 17.98 -4.95 -18.42
N SER A 251 18.78 -3.89 -18.48
CA SER A 251 19.89 -3.73 -17.53
C SER A 251 19.35 -3.72 -16.10
N ASP A 252 19.99 -4.51 -15.23
CA ASP A 252 19.72 -4.54 -13.80
C ASP A 252 19.90 -3.15 -13.19
N LEU A 253 19.20 -2.91 -12.09
CA LEU A 253 19.33 -1.64 -11.37
C LEU A 253 20.59 -1.65 -10.52
N ALA A 254 21.49 -0.71 -10.81
CA ALA A 254 22.75 -0.58 -10.09
C ALA A 254 22.58 0.06 -8.70
N ASP A 255 21.65 1.00 -8.56
CA ASP A 255 21.33 1.62 -7.26
C ASP A 255 20.35 0.74 -6.48
N LEU A 256 20.88 0.12 -5.42
CA LEU A 256 20.13 -0.77 -4.53
C LEU A 256 19.61 -0.06 -3.28
N SER A 257 19.84 1.24 -3.10
CA SER A 257 19.48 2.00 -1.89
C SER A 257 17.97 1.99 -1.60
N LEU A 258 17.15 1.79 -2.63
CA LEU A 258 15.71 1.72 -2.58
C LEU A 258 15.13 0.31 -2.38
N PHE A 259 16.00 -0.67 -2.09
CA PHE A 259 15.65 -2.09 -2.01
C PHE A 259 16.25 -2.75 -0.78
N SER A 260 15.41 -3.07 0.19
CA SER A 260 15.89 -3.69 1.41
C SER A 260 16.29 -5.15 1.22
N GLY A 261 17.51 -5.51 1.64
CA GLY A 261 18.00 -6.90 1.60
C GLY A 261 18.24 -7.45 0.20
N VAL A 262 18.28 -6.59 -0.82
CA VAL A 262 18.55 -6.96 -2.21
C VAL A 262 20.03 -6.79 -2.51
N ALA A 263 20.64 -7.84 -3.06
CA ALA A 263 22.02 -7.85 -3.53
C ALA A 263 22.12 -7.75 -5.07
N ARG A 264 21.03 -8.07 -5.79
CA ARG A 264 20.88 -7.85 -7.24
C ARG A 264 19.43 -7.56 -7.58
N ALA A 265 19.17 -6.49 -8.32
CA ALA A 265 17.83 -6.09 -8.75
C ALA A 265 17.64 -6.39 -10.24
N VAL A 266 17.14 -7.59 -10.55
CA VAL A 266 16.86 -8.03 -11.91
C VAL A 266 15.71 -7.23 -12.49
N GLN A 267 15.92 -6.60 -13.64
CA GLN A 267 14.92 -5.75 -14.27
C GLN A 267 14.49 -6.31 -15.63
N GLN A 268 13.18 -6.39 -15.87
CA GLN A 268 12.65 -6.74 -17.20
C GLN A 268 11.60 -5.73 -17.65
N GLN A 269 11.69 -5.31 -18.91
CA GLN A 269 10.77 -4.40 -19.54
C GLN A 269 9.47 -5.13 -19.93
N CYS A 270 8.35 -4.58 -19.48
CA CYS A 270 7.02 -5.04 -19.81
C CYS A 270 6.68 -4.67 -21.27
N PRO A 271 6.02 -5.54 -22.05
CA PRO A 271 5.42 -5.15 -23.32
C PRO A 271 4.42 -4.00 -23.12
N SER A 272 4.39 -3.01 -24.02
CA SER A 272 3.54 -1.80 -23.87
C SER A 272 2.03 -2.12 -23.84
N ASP A 273 1.62 -3.20 -24.49
CA ASP A 273 0.25 -3.71 -24.53
C ASP A 273 -0.13 -4.55 -23.29
N SER A 274 0.86 -5.03 -22.53
CA SER A 274 0.64 -5.95 -21.40
C SER A 274 0.05 -5.27 -20.16
N ILE A 275 0.37 -4.00 -19.91
CA ILE A 275 -0.07 -3.26 -18.71
C ILE A 275 -1.55 -2.92 -18.81
N ARG A 276 -2.27 -3.11 -17.71
CA ARG A 276 -3.70 -2.81 -17.54
C ARG A 276 -3.93 -1.72 -16.49
N ASP A 277 -5.11 -1.11 -16.54
CA ASP A 277 -5.63 -0.32 -15.43
C ASP A 277 -5.83 -1.21 -14.20
N GLY A 278 -5.51 -0.68 -13.02
CA GLY A 278 -5.68 -1.39 -11.77
C GLY A 278 -4.71 -2.56 -11.60
N TYR A 279 -5.24 -3.76 -11.37
CA TYR A 279 -4.42 -4.94 -11.09
C TYR A 279 -3.65 -5.43 -12.32
N ASN A 280 -2.36 -5.69 -12.11
CA ASN A 280 -1.49 -6.40 -13.02
C ASN A 280 -0.96 -7.65 -12.30
N GLU A 281 -1.13 -8.81 -12.94
CA GLU A 281 -0.57 -10.07 -12.45
C GLU A 281 0.85 -10.22 -12.97
N ILE A 282 1.78 -10.48 -12.07
CA ILE A 282 3.20 -10.65 -12.35
C ILE A 282 3.61 -12.05 -11.93
N GLN A 283 4.19 -12.81 -12.84
CA GLN A 283 4.76 -14.11 -12.53
C GLN A 283 6.26 -14.05 -12.69
N ILE A 284 7.00 -14.52 -11.69
CA ILE A 284 8.47 -14.55 -11.69
C ILE A 284 8.91 -15.97 -11.44
N LYS A 285 9.83 -16.47 -12.27
CA LYS A 285 10.44 -17.79 -12.09
C LYS A 285 11.91 -17.74 -12.52
N GLN A 286 12.79 -18.31 -11.70
CA GLN A 286 14.19 -18.50 -12.04
C GLN A 286 14.31 -19.60 -13.10
N LEU A 287 15.13 -19.35 -14.12
CA LEU A 287 15.47 -20.35 -15.13
C LEU A 287 16.53 -21.32 -14.58
N PRO A 288 16.53 -22.59 -15.04
CA PRO A 288 17.60 -23.54 -14.70
C PRO A 288 18.97 -23.04 -15.15
N GLY A 289 20.03 -23.48 -14.48
CA GLY A 289 21.42 -23.22 -14.87
C GLY A 289 22.31 -22.81 -13.69
N GLU A 290 21.73 -22.11 -12.72
CA GLU A 290 22.41 -21.67 -11.49
C GLU A 290 21.71 -22.21 -10.25
N SER A 291 22.33 -22.05 -9.09
CA SER A 291 21.76 -22.42 -7.79
C SER A 291 20.47 -21.63 -7.47
N GLN A 292 19.60 -22.21 -6.64
CA GLN A 292 18.32 -21.62 -6.25
C GLN A 292 18.52 -20.24 -5.60
N GLN A 293 17.93 -19.21 -6.21
CA GLN A 293 17.94 -17.83 -5.72
C GLN A 293 16.69 -17.53 -4.90
N LYS A 294 16.82 -16.68 -3.90
CA LYS A 294 15.68 -16.22 -3.08
C LYS A 294 15.24 -14.83 -3.55
N VAL A 295 14.00 -14.72 -4.04
CA VAL A 295 13.42 -13.43 -4.41
C VAL A 295 12.85 -12.79 -3.14
N VAL A 296 13.38 -11.63 -2.77
CA VAL A 296 13.08 -10.90 -1.53
C VAL A 296 12.40 -9.55 -1.77
N TRP A 297 12.29 -9.13 -3.03
CA TRP A 297 11.62 -7.90 -3.43
C TRP A 297 10.94 -8.07 -4.77
N VAL A 298 9.74 -7.52 -4.93
CA VAL A 298 9.05 -7.43 -6.22
C VAL A 298 8.38 -6.06 -6.31
N GLU A 299 8.55 -5.38 -7.44
CA GLU A 299 7.79 -4.16 -7.74
C GLU A 299 7.52 -3.99 -9.23
N LEU A 300 6.47 -3.22 -9.53
CA LEU A 300 6.18 -2.70 -10.85
C LEU A 300 6.52 -1.20 -10.90
N ARG A 301 7.42 -0.83 -11.81
CA ARG A 301 7.78 0.55 -12.09
C ARG A 301 7.04 1.04 -13.32
N MET A 302 6.43 2.23 -13.21
CA MET A 302 5.87 2.93 -14.36
C MET A 302 6.62 4.24 -14.55
N ALA A 303 7.25 4.39 -15.71
CA ALA A 303 7.96 5.59 -16.14
C ALA A 303 7.21 6.24 -17.32
N PRO A 304 6.26 7.14 -17.05
CA PRO A 304 5.61 7.94 -18.10
C PRO A 304 6.64 8.71 -18.94
N GLU A 305 6.39 8.79 -20.24
CA GLU A 305 7.11 9.67 -21.17
C GLU A 305 6.79 11.16 -20.93
#